data_AF-A0A356SF38-F1
#
_entry.id   AF-A0A356SF38-F1
#
_cell.length_a   1.000
_cell.length_b   1.000
_cell.length_c   1.000
_cell.angle_alpha   90.00
_cell.angle_beta   90.00
_cell.angle_gamma   90.00
#
_symmetry.space_group_name_H-M   'P 1'
#
loop_
_entity.id
_entity.type
_entity.pdbx_description
1 polymer ?
#
loop_
_entity_poly.entity_id
_entity_poly.type
_entity_poly.pdbx_seq_one_letter_code
_entity_poly.pdbx_strand_id
1 'polypeptide(L)'
;NREVRRLWESQGVTVSRLKRVRYGDVFIPSKLKKGQWMELGARDADVVYTMGQLEPKPVYQPPKKLADKRERQAQKSGKHIANRGKVRGK
;
A
#
# COMPACT_ATOMS: atom_id res chain seq x y z
N ASN A 1 -16.97 9.48 -8.40
CA ASN A 1 -16.28 8.70 -7.34
C ASN A 1 -17.03 8.79 -6.00
N ARG A 2 -18.21 8.15 -5.87
CA ARG A 2 -19.08 7.99 -4.66
C ARG A 2 -20.13 6.87 -4.86
N GLU A 3 -19.92 5.98 -5.83
CA GLU A 3 -20.97 5.07 -6.34
C GLU A 3 -21.56 4.18 -5.27
N VAL A 4 -20.72 3.52 -4.48
CA VAL A 4 -21.17 2.69 -3.35
C VAL A 4 -22.09 3.46 -2.41
N ARG A 5 -21.73 4.71 -2.06
CA ARG A 5 -22.56 5.53 -1.16
C ARG A 5 -23.90 5.90 -1.80
N ARG A 6 -23.89 6.29 -3.08
CA ARG A 6 -25.11 6.60 -3.83
C ARG A 6 -26.04 5.40 -3.97
N LEU A 7 -25.49 4.21 -4.19
CA LEU A 7 -26.25 2.97 -4.22
C LEU A 7 -26.97 2.72 -2.89
N TRP A 8 -26.27 2.85 -1.76
CA TRP A 8 -26.90 2.68 -0.44
C TRP A 8 -27.88 3.81 -0.08
N GLU A 9 -27.56 5.05 -0.43
CA GLU A 9 -28.45 6.22 -0.25
C GLU A 9 -29.78 6.00 -1.02
N SER A 10 -29.73 5.40 -2.22
CA SER A 10 -30.94 5.06 -3.00
C SER A 10 -31.85 4.03 -2.32
N GLN A 11 -31.30 3.24 -1.37
CA GLN A 11 -32.06 2.29 -0.56
C GLN A 11 -32.46 2.88 0.80
N GLY A 12 -32.27 4.20 1.01
CA GLY A 12 -32.58 4.89 2.26
C GLY A 12 -31.57 4.66 3.39
N VAL A 13 -30.39 4.10 3.09
CA VAL A 13 -29.38 3.76 4.11
C VAL A 13 -28.14 4.65 3.98
N THR A 14 -27.73 5.24 5.10
CA THR A 14 -26.53 6.09 5.15
C THR A 14 -25.28 5.28 5.52
N VAL A 15 -24.23 5.38 4.70
CA VAL A 15 -22.95 4.73 4.99
C VAL A 15 -22.11 5.61 5.94
N SER A 16 -21.90 5.17 7.18
CA SER A 16 -21.06 5.91 8.14
C SER A 16 -19.56 5.73 7.86
N ARG A 17 -19.11 4.49 7.60
CA ARG A 17 -17.72 4.14 7.33
C ARG A 17 -17.61 3.26 6.10
N LEU A 18 -16.72 3.64 5.17
CA LEU A 18 -16.40 2.86 3.98
C LEU A 18 -14.90 2.64 3.90
N LYS A 19 -14.47 1.38 3.88
CA LYS A 19 -13.06 0.98 3.69
C LYS A 19 -13.00 -0.02 2.54
N ARG A 20 -12.12 0.25 1.57
CA ARG A 20 -11.74 -0.74 0.57
C ARG A 20 -10.78 -1.75 1.18
N VAL A 21 -11.07 -3.04 1.05
CA VAL A 21 -10.28 -4.14 1.65
C VAL A 21 -9.47 -4.92 0.62
N ARG A 22 -9.83 -4.84 -0.67
CA ARG A 22 -9.13 -5.53 -1.77
C ARG A 22 -9.28 -4.77 -3.08
N TYR A 23 -8.44 -5.13 -4.04
CA TYR A 23 -8.53 -4.72 -5.44
C TYR A 23 -8.34 -5.94 -6.34
N GLY A 24 -9.38 -6.28 -7.11
CA GLY A 24 -9.42 -7.55 -7.82
C GLY A 24 -9.16 -8.70 -6.86
N ASP A 25 -8.15 -9.50 -7.17
CA ASP A 25 -7.72 -10.66 -6.39
C ASP A 25 -6.65 -10.33 -5.34
N VAL A 26 -6.17 -9.08 -5.26
CA VAL A 26 -5.16 -8.66 -4.29
C VAL A 26 -5.80 -8.02 -3.06
N PHE A 27 -5.53 -8.59 -1.89
CA PHE A 27 -5.99 -8.06 -0.60
C PHE A 27 -5.05 -7.00 -0.05
N ILE A 28 -5.61 -5.99 0.63
CA ILE A 28 -4.81 -5.02 1.38
C ILE A 28 -4.44 -5.65 2.73
N PRO A 29 -3.14 -5.86 3.03
CA PRO A 29 -2.73 -6.50 4.29
C PRO A 29 -3.20 -5.71 5.51
N SER A 30 -3.72 -6.40 6.52
CA SER A 30 -4.21 -5.78 7.78
C SER A 30 -3.11 -5.02 8.54
N LYS A 31 -1.85 -5.45 8.39
CA LYS A 31 -0.66 -4.81 8.96
C LYS A 31 -0.35 -3.41 8.40
N LEU A 32 -0.90 -3.06 7.23
CA LEU A 32 -0.63 -1.79 6.58
C LEU A 32 -1.50 -0.67 7.19
N LYS A 33 -0.88 0.31 7.84
CA LYS A 33 -1.61 1.45 8.43
C LYS A 33 -1.92 2.52 7.38
N LYS A 34 -2.88 3.38 7.70
CA LYS A 34 -3.25 4.52 6.84
C LYS A 34 -2.01 5.37 6.50
N GLY A 35 -1.82 5.66 5.23
CA GLY A 35 -0.70 6.48 4.72
C GLY A 35 0.61 5.73 4.57
N GLN A 36 0.67 4.44 4.92
CA GLN A 36 1.82 3.60 4.63
C GLN A 36 1.64 2.87 3.30
N TRP A 37 2.76 2.44 2.73
CA TRP A 37 2.82 1.61 1.54
C TRP A 37 3.73 0.42 1.80
N MET A 38 3.58 -0.60 0.97
CA MET A 38 4.36 -1.82 0.99
C MET A 38 4.55 -2.27 -0.46
N GLU A 39 5.73 -2.79 -0.78
CA GLU A 39 5.96 -3.42 -2.09
C GLU A 39 5.18 -4.72 -2.19
N LEU A 40 4.55 -4.96 -3.33
CA LEU A 40 3.85 -6.22 -3.61
C LEU A 40 4.86 -7.36 -3.73
N GLY A 41 4.50 -8.54 -3.21
CA GLY A 41 5.27 -9.75 -3.48
C GLY A 41 5.15 -10.18 -4.94
N ALA A 42 6.08 -11.03 -5.40
CA ALA A 42 6.11 -11.53 -6.78
C ALA A 42 4.75 -12.10 -7.21
N ARG A 43 4.19 -13.00 -6.39
CA ARG A 43 2.91 -13.65 -6.66
C ARG A 43 1.75 -12.66 -6.83
N ASP A 44 1.64 -11.66 -5.96
CA ASP A 44 0.57 -10.67 -6.05
C ASP A 44 0.77 -9.76 -7.27
N ALA A 45 2.01 -9.46 -7.64
CA ALA A 45 2.32 -8.73 -8.86
C ALA A 45 1.87 -9.52 -10.10
N ASP A 46 2.18 -10.81 -10.18
CA ASP A 46 1.80 -11.68 -11.31
C ASP A 46 0.28 -11.76 -11.48
N VAL A 47 -0.46 -11.82 -10.37
CA VAL A 47 -1.93 -11.77 -10.35
C VAL A 47 -2.43 -10.45 -10.94
N VAL A 48 -1.81 -9.32 -10.59
CA VAL A 48 -2.17 -8.00 -11.16
C VAL A 48 -1.89 -7.94 -12.65
N TYR A 49 -0.76 -8.49 -13.12
CA TYR A 49 -0.46 -8.58 -14.55
C TYR A 49 -1.52 -9.40 -15.29
N THR A 50 -1.85 -10.56 -14.76
CA THR A 50 -2.86 -11.46 -15.35
C THR A 50 -4.25 -10.82 -15.41
N MET A 51 -4.67 -10.11 -14.36
CA MET A 51 -5.93 -9.36 -14.35
C MET A 51 -5.96 -8.27 -15.43
N GLY A 52 -4.81 -7.69 -15.76
CA GLY A 52 -4.65 -6.73 -16.85
C GLY A 52 -4.48 -7.37 -18.23
N GLN A 53 -4.55 -8.70 -18.35
CA GLN A 53 -4.24 -9.45 -19.57
C GLN A 53 -2.82 -9.15 -20.10
N LEU A 54 -1.87 -9.00 -19.17
CA LEU A 54 -0.48 -8.74 -19.46
C LEU A 54 0.38 -9.92 -19.02
N GLU A 55 1.48 -10.14 -19.75
CA GLU A 55 2.50 -11.10 -19.35
C GLU A 55 3.20 -10.64 -18.05
N PRO A 56 3.30 -11.50 -17.02
CA PRO A 56 4.01 -11.19 -15.80
C PRO A 56 5.47 -10.85 -16.07
N LYS A 57 5.92 -9.70 -15.54
CA LYS A 57 7.33 -9.31 -15.63
C LYS A 57 8.10 -9.81 -14.41
N PRO A 58 9.33 -10.33 -14.59
CA PRO A 58 10.15 -10.73 -13.45
C PRO A 58 10.38 -9.54 -12.51
N VAL A 59 10.36 -9.82 -11.21
CA VAL A 59 10.59 -8.80 -10.18
C VAL A 59 11.95 -8.15 -10.43
N TYR A 60 11.96 -6.82 -10.53
CA TYR A 60 13.19 -6.05 -10.72
C TYR A 60 14.12 -6.28 -9.53
N GLN A 61 15.29 -6.86 -9.79
CA GLN A 61 16.35 -6.98 -8.80
C GLN A 61 17.32 -5.81 -8.98
N PRO A 62 17.31 -4.81 -8.08
CA PRO A 62 18.30 -3.75 -8.14
C PRO A 62 19.72 -4.32 -7.95
N PRO A 63 20.74 -3.77 -8.62
CA PRO A 63 22.13 -4.10 -8.33
C PRO A 63 22.44 -3.87 -6.84
N LYS A 64 23.27 -4.73 -6.23
CA LYS A 64 23.59 -4.68 -4.78
C LYS A 64 23.90 -3.27 -4.27
N LYS A 65 24.75 -2.52 -5.00
CA LYS A 65 25.11 -1.13 -4.66
C LYS A 65 23.91 -0.18 -4.56
N LEU A 66 22.90 -0.35 -5.42
CA LEU A 66 21.68 0.46 -5.41
C LEU A 66 20.74 0.03 -4.28
N ALA A 67 20.64 -1.27 -4.03
CA ALA A 67 19.88 -1.82 -2.89
C ALA A 67 20.43 -1.29 -1.56
N ASP A 68 21.75 -1.39 -1.35
CA ASP A 68 22.42 -0.91 -0.13
C ASP A 68 22.24 0.59 0.06
N LYS A 69 22.30 1.38 -1.03
CA LYS A 69 22.07 2.84 -0.98
C LYS A 69 20.62 3.15 -0.59
N ARG A 70 19.64 2.44 -1.16
CA ARG A 70 18.21 2.60 -0.82
C ARG A 70 17.95 2.22 0.64
N GLU A 71 18.54 1.13 1.11
CA GLU A 71 18.43 0.69 2.50
C GLU A 71 19.00 1.73 3.47
N ARG A 72 20.22 2.23 3.20
CA ARG A 72 20.83 3.32 3.99
C ARG A 72 19.97 4.59 4.01
N GLN A 73 19.35 4.95 2.89
CA GLN A 73 18.44 6.10 2.82
C GLN A 73 17.15 5.86 3.60
N ALA A 74 16.55 4.67 3.49
CA ALA A 74 15.36 4.29 4.24
C ALA A 74 15.60 4.32 5.76
N GLN A 75 16.75 3.80 6.21
CA GLN A 75 17.19 3.86 7.61
C GLN A 75 17.39 5.31 8.10
N LYS A 76 17.96 6.20 7.26
CA LYS A 76 18.09 7.64 7.59
C LYS A 76 16.74 8.33 7.70
N SER A 77 15.79 8.07 6.79
CA SER A 77 14.43 8.65 6.86
C SER A 77 13.62 8.15 8.06
N GLY A 78 13.75 6.86 8.42
CA GLY A 78 13.12 6.30 9.61
C GLY A 78 13.62 6.92 10.90
N LYS A 79 14.92 7.23 10.98
CA LYS A 79 15.55 7.94 12.11
C LYS A 79 14.99 9.36 12.30
N HIS A 80 14.68 10.04 11.19
CA HIS A 80 14.10 11.39 11.21
C HIS A 80 12.64 11.42 11.71
N ILE A 81 11.85 10.38 11.41
CA ILE A 81 10.48 10.21 11.93
C ILE A 81 10.52 9.85 13.43
N ALA A 82 11.43 8.95 13.84
CA ALA A 82 11.59 8.54 15.23
C ALA A 82 12.01 9.70 16.16
N ASN A 83 12.93 10.58 15.72
CA ASN A 83 13.34 11.74 16.50
C ASN A 83 12.27 12.82 16.62
N ARG A 84 11.36 12.97 15.64
CA ARG A 84 10.25 13.94 15.71
C ARG A 84 9.21 13.61 16.79
N GLY A 85 9.07 12.34 17.15
CA GLY A 85 8.18 11.90 18.23
C GLY A 85 8.75 12.10 19.64
N LYS A 86 10.08 12.18 19.79
CA LYS A 86 10.75 12.23 21.10
C LYS A 86 10.87 13.64 21.70
N VAL A 87 10.72 14.68 20.89
CA VAL A 87 10.84 16.10 21.32
C VAL A 87 9.51 16.67 21.85
N ARG A 88 8.37 16.01 21.58
CA ARG A 88 7.02 16.47 22.00
C ARG A 88 6.52 15.88 23.32
N GLY A 89 7.42 15.34 24.13
CA GLY A 89 7.14 14.76 25.45
C GLY A 89 8.06 15.33 26.51
N LYS A 90 7.97 16.64 26.75
CA LYS A 90 8.33 17.31 28.00
C LYS A 90 7.32 18.43 28.20
#